data_AF-A0A2N9M6H2-F1
#
_entry.id   AF-A0A2N9M6H2-F1
#
_cell.length_a   1.000
_cell.length_b   1.000
_cell.length_c   1.000
_cell.angle_alpha   90.00
_cell.angle_beta   90.00
_cell.angle_gamma   90.00
#
_symmetry.space_group_name_H-M   'P 1'
#
loop_
_entity.id
_entity.type
_entity.pdbx_description
1 polymer ?
#
loop_
_entity_poly.entity_id
_entity_poly.type
_entity_poly.pdbx_seq_one_letter_code
_entity_poly.pdbx_strand_id
1 'polypeptide(L)'
;MALIADLLKSRNYRGTRLALVPILLSIGAGFVALFCLRIPVPGYLWALACLGAGSLLGIVFGIPRSASQAPYTGQPDMPDLQANTNMEQISDWLTKLLVGAGLVQLKELPHSIDSAARYVAPALASKGETGGPALTSIAAAILIYFSVEGFISGYIFTRVYFVIILHLTNEHLRRGRGTIE
;
A
#
# COMPACT_ATOMS: atom_id res chain seq x y z
N MET A 1 -11.46 -10.90 19.69
CA MET A 1 -12.17 -11.09 18.40
C MET A 1 -13.53 -10.38 18.37
N ALA A 2 -14.43 -10.60 19.34
CA ALA A 2 -15.72 -9.90 19.41
C ALA A 2 -15.59 -8.36 19.53
N LEU A 3 -14.63 -7.87 20.30
CA LEU A 3 -14.36 -6.42 20.44
C LEU A 3 -13.95 -5.76 19.10
N ILE A 4 -13.15 -6.46 18.29
CA ILE A 4 -12.70 -5.97 16.97
C ILE A 4 -13.88 -5.91 15.99
N ALA A 5 -14.77 -6.92 16.03
CA ALA A 5 -15.97 -6.98 15.21
C ALA A 5 -17.02 -5.91 15.59
N ASP A 6 -17.17 -5.61 16.88
CA ASP A 6 -18.09 -4.56 17.36
C ASP A 6 -17.52 -3.16 17.14
N LEU A 7 -16.20 -3.00 17.22
CA LEU A 7 -15.55 -1.73 16.89
C LEU A 7 -15.66 -1.44 15.40
N LEU A 8 -15.47 -2.44 14.52
CA LEU A 8 -15.76 -2.43 13.07
C LEU A 8 -17.18 -1.97 12.70
N LYS A 9 -18.11 -2.00 13.67
CA LYS A 9 -19.52 -1.63 13.50
C LYS A 9 -19.83 -0.22 13.99
N SER A 10 -18.93 0.43 14.75
CA SER A 10 -19.13 1.78 15.27
C SER A 10 -19.01 2.85 14.18
N ARG A 11 -19.69 3.99 14.38
CA ARG A 11 -20.01 5.07 13.42
C ARG A 11 -18.87 5.60 12.51
N ASN A 12 -17.61 5.29 12.82
CA ASN A 12 -16.41 5.74 12.09
C ASN A 12 -16.03 4.87 10.87
N TYR A 13 -16.63 3.67 10.70
CA TYR A 13 -16.34 2.76 9.59
C TYR A 13 -17.04 3.11 8.27
N ARG A 14 -18.00 4.05 8.27
CA ARG A 14 -18.62 4.55 7.03
C ARG A 14 -17.58 5.19 6.11
N GLY A 15 -16.66 6.00 6.64
CA GLY A 15 -15.63 6.66 5.83
C GLY A 15 -14.61 5.68 5.23
N THR A 16 -14.15 4.72 6.04
CA THR A 16 -13.24 3.65 5.57
C THR A 16 -13.88 2.76 4.51
N ARG A 17 -15.12 2.31 4.73
CA ARG A 17 -15.85 1.53 3.73
C ARG A 17 -16.09 2.34 2.47
N LEU A 18 -16.36 3.65 2.59
CA LEU A 18 -16.54 4.55 1.43
C LEU A 18 -15.27 4.67 0.58
N ALA A 19 -14.08 4.60 1.18
CA ALA A 19 -12.81 4.65 0.44
C ALA A 19 -12.38 3.30 -0.13
N LEU A 20 -12.69 2.18 0.55
CA LEU A 20 -12.32 0.83 0.09
C LEU A 20 -13.18 0.34 -1.08
N VAL A 21 -14.47 0.69 -1.10
CA VAL A 21 -15.40 0.29 -2.18
C VAL A 21 -14.95 0.74 -3.56
N PRO A 22 -14.62 2.02 -3.83
CA PRO A 22 -14.18 2.44 -5.16
C PRO A 22 -12.86 1.79 -5.60
N ILE A 23 -11.95 1.52 -4.66
CA ILE A 23 -10.68 0.83 -4.96
C ILE A 23 -10.95 -0.62 -5.37
N LEU A 24 -11.77 -1.34 -4.62
CA LEU A 24 -12.17 -2.72 -4.96
C LEU A 24 -12.90 -2.77 -6.31
N LEU A 25 -13.76 -1.79 -6.59
CA LEU A 25 -14.43 -1.66 -7.88
C LEU A 25 -13.44 -1.37 -9.02
N SER A 26 -12.44 -0.50 -8.79
CA SER A 26 -11.39 -0.21 -9.76
C SER A 26 -10.55 -1.45 -10.06
N ILE A 27 -10.01 -2.11 -9.04
CA ILE A 27 -9.26 -3.37 -9.19
C ILE A 27 -10.10 -4.42 -9.94
N GLY A 28 -11.37 -4.57 -9.57
CA GLY A 28 -12.30 -5.45 -10.27
C GLY A 28 -12.48 -5.08 -11.74
N ALA A 29 -12.66 -3.81 -12.06
CA ALA A 29 -12.76 -3.32 -13.43
C ALA A 29 -11.49 -3.62 -14.24
N GLY A 30 -10.31 -3.52 -13.63
CA GLY A 30 -9.05 -3.93 -14.24
C GLY A 30 -9.03 -5.42 -14.63
N PHE A 31 -9.42 -6.31 -13.72
CA PHE A 31 -9.52 -7.74 -14.04
C PHE A 31 -10.60 -8.06 -15.07
N VAL A 32 -11.73 -7.35 -15.04
CA VAL A 32 -12.78 -7.46 -16.06
C VAL A 32 -12.27 -7.00 -17.43
N ALA A 33 -11.47 -5.92 -17.49
CA ALA A 33 -10.86 -5.46 -18.73
C ALA A 33 -9.90 -6.51 -19.31
N LEU A 34 -9.06 -7.15 -18.49
CA LEU A 34 -8.19 -8.25 -18.94
C LEU A 34 -9.00 -9.43 -19.49
N PHE A 35 -10.13 -9.74 -18.87
CA PHE A 35 -11.04 -10.79 -19.32
C PHE A 35 -11.69 -10.45 -20.66
N CYS A 36 -12.21 -9.22 -20.82
CA CYS A 36 -12.78 -8.73 -22.07
C CYS A 36 -11.77 -8.70 -23.22
N LEU A 37 -10.51 -8.35 -22.91
CA LEU A 37 -9.41 -8.34 -23.87
C LEU A 37 -8.84 -9.75 -24.16
N ARG A 38 -9.40 -10.80 -23.55
CA ARG A 38 -8.96 -12.20 -23.70
C ARG A 38 -7.46 -12.39 -23.45
N ILE A 39 -6.92 -11.64 -22.50
CA ILE A 39 -5.51 -11.77 -22.11
C ILE A 39 -5.25 -13.18 -21.56
N PRO A 40 -4.17 -13.86 -21.97
CA PRO A 40 -3.86 -15.19 -21.46
C PRO A 40 -3.42 -15.15 -20.00
N VAL A 41 -3.38 -16.32 -19.35
CA VAL A 41 -3.01 -16.51 -17.93
C VAL A 41 -1.77 -15.70 -17.49
N PRO A 42 -0.68 -15.61 -18.29
CA PRO A 42 0.50 -14.82 -17.89
C PRO A 42 0.18 -13.36 -17.56
N GLY A 43 -0.77 -12.73 -18.25
CA GLY A 43 -1.15 -11.34 -17.96
C GLY A 43 -1.81 -11.16 -16.60
N TYR A 44 -2.59 -12.13 -16.14
CA TYR A 44 -3.16 -12.12 -14.80
C TYR A 44 -2.09 -12.28 -13.72
N LEU A 45 -1.07 -13.12 -13.96
CA LEU A 45 0.04 -13.30 -13.03
C LEU A 45 0.86 -12.01 -12.89
N TRP A 46 1.12 -11.33 -14.01
CA TRP A 46 1.78 -10.01 -13.99
C TRP A 46 0.94 -8.95 -13.29
N ALA A 47 -0.36 -8.91 -13.55
CA ALA A 47 -1.28 -8.01 -12.85
C ALA A 47 -1.24 -8.22 -11.33
N LEU A 48 -1.31 -9.47 -10.86
CA LEU A 48 -1.22 -9.81 -9.43
C LEU A 48 0.16 -9.47 -8.83
N ALA A 49 1.24 -9.73 -9.57
CA ALA A 49 2.59 -9.38 -9.12
C ALA A 49 2.76 -7.87 -8.97
N CYS A 50 2.29 -7.08 -9.93
CA CYS A 50 2.31 -5.62 -9.86
C CYS A 50 1.43 -5.08 -8.72
N LEU A 51 0.23 -5.62 -8.55
CA LEU A 51 -0.65 -5.26 -7.45
C LEU A 51 -0.02 -5.58 -6.09
N GLY A 52 0.59 -6.76 -5.96
CA GLY A 52 1.33 -7.17 -4.77
C GLY A 52 2.51 -6.23 -4.47
N ALA A 53 3.40 -6.04 -5.45
CA ALA A 53 4.58 -5.18 -5.32
C ALA A 53 4.19 -3.73 -4.99
N GLY A 54 3.18 -3.19 -5.68
CA GLY A 54 2.62 -1.87 -5.39
C GLY A 54 2.09 -1.79 -3.96
N SER A 55 1.32 -2.79 -3.52
CA SER A 55 0.74 -2.79 -2.15
C SER A 55 1.79 -2.83 -1.05
N LEU A 56 2.88 -3.58 -1.24
CA LEU A 56 4.00 -3.59 -0.30
C LEU A 56 4.65 -2.21 -0.18
N LEU A 57 4.89 -1.54 -1.31
CA LEU A 57 5.39 -0.16 -1.30
C LEU A 57 4.38 0.78 -0.63
N GLY A 58 3.11 0.69 -0.99
CA GLY A 58 2.05 1.49 -0.38
C GLY A 58 2.01 1.36 1.15
N ILE A 59 2.16 0.13 1.65
CA ILE A 59 2.22 -0.15 3.08
C ILE A 59 3.39 0.59 3.74
N VAL A 60 4.59 0.54 3.14
CA VAL A 60 5.80 1.24 3.66
C VAL A 60 5.56 2.74 3.75
N PHE A 61 4.95 3.35 2.74
CA PHE A 61 4.64 4.79 2.73
C PHE A 61 3.43 5.17 3.60
N GLY A 62 2.59 4.21 3.96
CA GLY A 62 1.37 4.44 4.73
C GLY A 62 1.56 4.53 6.26
N ILE A 63 2.71 4.10 6.79
CA ILE A 63 2.97 4.09 8.25
C ILE A 63 3.06 5.54 8.76
N PRO A 64 2.17 5.99 9.66
CA PRO A 64 2.17 7.37 10.14
C PRO A 64 3.28 7.62 11.17
N ARG A 65 4.16 8.59 10.89
CA ARG A 65 5.26 9.05 11.78
C ARG A 65 4.80 9.55 13.16
N SER A 66 3.54 9.98 13.31
CA SER A 66 3.05 10.62 14.55
C SER A 66 2.76 9.66 15.71
N ALA A 67 2.89 8.34 15.50
CA ALA A 67 2.79 7.35 16.56
C ALA A 67 3.98 7.36 17.54
N SER A 68 5.11 7.94 17.13
CA SER A 68 6.35 8.00 17.89
C SER A 68 6.51 9.29 18.70
N GLN A 69 5.58 10.25 18.57
CA GLN A 69 5.59 11.49 19.34
C GLN A 69 4.43 11.48 20.34
N ALA A 70 4.56 10.66 21.39
CA ALA A 70 3.88 11.01 22.63
C ALA A 70 4.44 12.37 23.08
N PRO A 71 3.59 13.38 23.37
CA PRO A 71 4.08 14.63 23.94
C PRO A 71 4.87 14.30 25.21
N TYR A 72 6.08 14.84 25.32
CA TYR A 72 6.89 14.81 26.53
C TYR A 72 6.14 15.60 27.62
N THR A 73 5.13 14.99 28.24
CA THR A 73 4.55 15.48 29.49
C THR A 73 5.50 14.99 30.57
N GLY A 74 6.28 15.91 31.16
CA GLY A 74 7.28 15.64 32.21
C GLY A 74 6.67 15.09 33.51
N GLN A 75 6.11 13.89 33.45
CA GLN A 75 5.63 13.12 34.59
C GLN A 75 6.73 12.11 34.96
N PRO A 76 7.31 12.13 36.19
CA PRO A 76 8.55 11.41 36.51
C PRO A 76 8.50 9.87 36.57
N ASP A 77 7.36 9.20 36.35
CA ASP A 77 7.18 7.78 36.76
C ASP A 77 6.57 6.84 35.70
N MET A 78 6.72 7.13 34.41
CA MET A 78 6.41 6.15 33.37
C MET A 78 7.71 5.57 32.80
N PRO A 79 7.85 4.23 32.69
CA PRO A 79 8.94 3.63 31.93
C PRO A 79 8.85 4.21 30.53
N ASP A 80 9.80 5.06 30.22
CA ASP A 80 9.92 5.71 28.94
C ASP A 80 9.98 4.58 27.91
N LEU A 81 8.90 4.38 27.16
CA LEU A 81 8.91 3.54 25.98
C LEU A 81 9.66 4.35 24.91
N GLN A 82 10.92 4.68 25.21
CA GLN A 82 11.90 5.29 24.33
C GLN A 82 12.07 4.29 23.20
N ALA A 83 11.20 4.40 22.19
CA ALA A 83 11.47 3.90 20.87
C ALA A 83 12.87 4.43 20.53
N ASN A 84 13.81 3.50 20.31
CA ASN A 84 15.21 3.83 20.15
C ASN A 84 15.36 4.85 19.02
N THR A 85 15.63 6.12 19.36
CA THR A 85 15.67 7.26 18.44
C THR A 85 16.69 7.06 17.33
N ASN A 86 17.71 6.22 17.57
CA ASN A 86 18.70 5.81 16.59
C ASN A 86 18.07 5.02 15.43
N MET A 87 17.17 4.08 15.74
CA MET A 87 16.48 3.27 14.72
C MET A 87 15.47 4.10 13.92
N GLU A 88 14.84 5.10 14.55
CA GLU A 88 13.94 6.03 13.87
C GLU A 88 14.71 6.94 12.90
N GLN A 89 15.85 7.49 13.33
CA GLN A 89 16.74 8.26 12.46
C GLN A 89 17.23 7.40 11.28
N ILE A 90 17.53 6.11 11.54
CA ILE A 90 17.90 5.12 10.53
C ILE A 90 16.70 4.70 9.63
N SER A 91 15.46 4.95 10.01
CA SER A 91 14.32 4.83 9.07
C SER A 91 14.19 6.10 8.23
N ASP A 92 14.39 7.25 8.85
CA ASP A 92 14.20 8.56 8.24
C ASP A 92 15.20 8.90 7.14
N TRP A 93 16.48 8.57 7.34
CA TRP A 93 17.48 8.67 6.27
C TRP A 93 17.21 7.66 5.14
N LEU A 94 16.70 6.45 5.46
CA LEU A 94 16.44 5.39 4.50
C LEU A 94 15.27 5.77 3.60
N THR A 95 14.18 6.31 4.17
CA THR A 95 13.06 6.83 3.37
C THR A 95 13.48 8.05 2.54
N LYS A 96 14.32 8.95 3.05
CA LYS A 96 14.86 10.08 2.27
C LYS A 96 15.77 9.63 1.14
N LEU A 97 16.61 8.62 1.36
CA LEU A 97 17.44 8.00 0.33
C LEU A 97 16.60 7.27 -0.71
N LEU A 98 15.54 6.56 -0.30
CA LEU A 98 14.64 5.85 -1.19
C LEU A 98 13.81 6.83 -2.05
N VAL A 99 13.28 7.89 -1.44
CA VAL A 99 12.59 8.97 -2.16
C VAL A 99 13.56 9.74 -3.06
N GLY A 100 14.77 10.05 -2.58
CA GLY A 100 15.80 10.76 -3.35
C GLY A 100 16.31 9.95 -4.54
N ALA A 101 16.63 8.66 -4.34
CA ALA A 101 16.99 7.73 -5.41
C ALA A 101 15.84 7.56 -6.40
N GLY A 102 14.60 7.43 -5.89
CA GLY A 102 13.39 7.40 -6.72
C GLY A 102 13.27 8.65 -7.59
N LEU A 103 13.44 9.85 -7.02
CA LEU A 103 13.33 11.13 -7.74
C LEU A 103 14.38 11.28 -8.85
N VAL A 104 15.59 10.78 -8.63
CA VAL A 104 16.66 10.77 -9.63
C VAL A 104 16.36 9.73 -10.73
N GLN A 105 15.86 8.55 -10.36
CA GLN A 105 15.50 7.48 -11.30
C GLN A 105 14.18 7.71 -12.03
N LEU A 106 13.36 8.70 -11.63
CA LEU A 106 12.15 9.10 -12.35
C LEU A 106 12.43 9.45 -13.82
N LYS A 107 13.62 9.95 -14.15
CA LYS A 107 14.01 10.24 -15.54
C LYS A 107 14.14 8.99 -16.40
N GLU A 108 14.57 7.87 -15.81
CA GLU A 108 14.75 6.57 -16.47
C GLU A 108 13.48 5.71 -16.43
N LEU A 109 12.45 6.18 -15.71
CA LEU A 109 11.22 5.44 -15.49
C LEU A 109 10.48 5.12 -16.80
N PRO A 110 10.28 6.06 -17.76
CA PRO A 110 9.61 5.73 -19.02
C PRO A 110 10.36 4.65 -19.83
N HIS A 111 11.69 4.72 -19.87
CA HIS A 111 12.51 3.73 -20.57
C HIS A 111 12.46 2.36 -19.89
N SER A 112 12.45 2.32 -18.56
CA SER A 112 12.34 1.10 -17.77
C SER A 112 10.97 0.43 -17.96
N ILE A 113 9.90 1.23 -17.99
CA ILE A 113 8.54 0.73 -18.31
C ILE A 113 8.50 0.17 -19.73
N ASP A 114 9.02 0.87 -20.73
CA ASP A 114 9.02 0.38 -22.11
C ASP A 114 9.79 -0.94 -22.22
N SER A 115 10.96 -1.03 -21.58
CA SER A 115 11.76 -2.25 -21.55
C SER A 115 11.02 -3.42 -20.88
N ALA A 116 10.40 -3.18 -19.72
CA ALA A 116 9.58 -4.20 -19.04
C ALA A 116 8.34 -4.59 -19.86
N ALA A 117 7.67 -3.62 -20.48
CA ALA A 117 6.51 -3.87 -21.32
C ALA A 117 6.87 -4.74 -22.53
N ARG A 118 8.00 -4.47 -23.20
CA ARG A 118 8.51 -5.30 -24.31
C ARG A 118 8.88 -6.71 -23.86
N TYR A 119 9.32 -6.88 -22.62
CA TYR A 119 9.58 -8.19 -22.04
C TYR A 119 8.30 -8.98 -21.76
N VAL A 120 7.25 -8.31 -21.27
CA VAL A 120 5.97 -8.95 -20.93
C VAL A 120 5.08 -9.19 -22.15
N ALA A 121 5.12 -8.32 -23.16
CA ALA A 121 4.24 -8.36 -24.33
C ALA A 121 4.19 -9.70 -25.07
N PRO A 122 5.31 -10.43 -25.29
CA PRO A 122 5.26 -11.74 -25.94
C PRO A 122 4.47 -12.79 -25.14
N ALA A 123 4.45 -12.70 -23.81
CA ALA A 123 3.70 -13.61 -22.95
C ALA A 123 2.19 -13.33 -22.94
N LEU A 124 1.78 -12.14 -23.41
CA LEU A 124 0.39 -11.75 -23.56
C LEU A 124 -0.20 -12.13 -24.93
N ALA A 125 0.65 -12.52 -25.89
CA ALA A 125 0.21 -12.91 -27.22
C ALA A 125 -0.59 -14.22 -27.16
N SER A 126 -1.78 -14.21 -27.77
CA SER A 126 -2.55 -15.45 -27.98
C SER A 126 -1.94 -16.29 -29.09
N LYS A 127 -2.21 -17.61 -29.10
CA LYS A 127 -1.75 -18.51 -30.17
C LYS A 127 -2.16 -17.96 -31.54
N GLY A 128 -1.17 -17.52 -32.33
CA GLY A 128 -1.36 -16.99 -33.69
C GLY A 128 -1.14 -15.48 -33.84
N GLU A 129 -0.97 -14.74 -32.74
CA GLU A 129 -0.66 -13.31 -32.79
C GLU A 129 0.85 -13.07 -32.63
N THR A 130 1.45 -12.33 -33.56
CA THR A 130 2.83 -11.87 -33.42
C THR A 130 2.84 -10.63 -32.52
N GLY A 131 3.69 -10.63 -31.49
CA GLY A 131 3.89 -9.52 -30.55
C GLY A 131 4.06 -8.17 -31.25
N GLY A 132 2.98 -7.40 -31.35
CA GLY A 132 2.94 -6.11 -32.01
C GLY A 132 2.97 -4.93 -31.02
N PRO A 133 3.06 -3.68 -31.50
CA PRO A 133 3.08 -2.47 -30.68
C PRO A 133 1.88 -2.38 -29.72
N ALA A 134 0.72 -2.92 -30.12
CA ALA A 134 -0.47 -2.98 -29.29
C ALA A 134 -0.29 -3.83 -28.02
N LEU A 135 0.38 -4.98 -28.12
CA LEU A 135 0.65 -5.86 -26.97
C LEU A 135 1.64 -5.21 -25.99
N THR A 136 2.63 -4.47 -26.50
CA THR A 136 3.53 -3.66 -25.67
C THR A 136 2.77 -2.56 -24.93
N SER A 137 1.84 -1.88 -25.60
CA SER A 137 0.99 -0.87 -24.95
C SER A 137 0.11 -1.48 -23.86
N ILE A 138 -0.49 -2.64 -24.11
CA ILE A 138 -1.28 -3.38 -23.12
C ILE A 138 -0.41 -3.83 -21.94
N ALA A 139 0.79 -4.35 -22.20
CA ALA A 139 1.74 -4.73 -21.16
C ALA A 139 2.11 -3.54 -20.27
N ALA A 140 2.45 -2.40 -20.87
CA ALA A 140 2.73 -1.17 -20.14
C ALA A 140 1.53 -0.74 -19.29
N ALA A 141 0.31 -0.81 -19.84
CA ALA A 141 -0.92 -0.49 -19.12
C ALA A 141 -1.11 -1.40 -17.89
N ILE A 142 -0.89 -2.72 -18.03
CA ILE A 142 -0.96 -3.69 -16.91
C ILE A 142 0.04 -3.30 -15.82
N LEU A 143 1.30 -3.08 -16.21
CA LEU A 143 2.38 -2.76 -15.27
C LEU A 143 2.06 -1.48 -14.48
N ILE A 144 1.61 -0.42 -15.15
CA ILE A 144 1.32 0.86 -14.50
C ILE A 144 0.06 0.76 -13.66
N TYR A 145 -1.04 0.29 -14.25
CA TYR A 145 -2.36 0.31 -13.62
C TYR A 145 -2.39 -0.49 -12.32
N PHE A 146 -1.96 -1.75 -12.36
CA PHE A 146 -2.00 -2.61 -11.18
C PHE A 146 -0.97 -2.21 -10.12
N SER A 147 0.18 -1.65 -10.51
CA SER A 147 1.15 -1.13 -9.54
C SER A 147 0.61 0.09 -8.78
N VAL A 148 -0.05 1.01 -9.47
CA VAL A 148 -0.65 2.20 -8.87
C VAL A 148 -1.84 1.82 -7.98
N GLU A 149 -2.72 0.93 -8.44
CA GLU A 149 -3.83 0.41 -7.64
C GLU A 149 -3.34 -0.32 -6.38
N GLY A 150 -2.33 -1.18 -6.54
CA GLY A 150 -1.67 -1.85 -5.42
C GLY A 150 -1.15 -0.83 -4.41
N PHE A 151 -0.39 0.17 -4.87
CA PHE A 151 0.18 1.22 -4.03
C PHE A 151 -0.88 2.00 -3.26
N ILE A 152 -1.92 2.49 -3.93
CA ILE A 152 -3.01 3.25 -3.30
C ILE A 152 -3.74 2.39 -2.28
N SER A 153 -4.04 1.13 -2.62
CA SER A 153 -4.69 0.17 -1.73
C SER A 153 -3.86 -0.09 -0.47
N GLY A 154 -2.58 -0.41 -0.61
CA GLY A 154 -1.67 -0.62 0.51
C GLY A 154 -1.48 0.62 1.38
N TYR A 155 -1.37 1.80 0.77
CA TYR A 155 -1.22 3.07 1.47
C TYR A 155 -2.45 3.38 2.33
N ILE A 156 -3.65 3.30 1.74
CA ILE A 156 -4.90 3.58 2.45
C ILE A 156 -5.14 2.52 3.53
N PHE A 157 -4.88 1.25 3.24
CA PHE A 157 -5.00 0.17 4.19
C PHE A 157 -4.18 0.46 5.47
N THR A 158 -2.89 0.74 5.33
CA THR A 158 -2.02 1.04 6.48
C THR A 158 -2.46 2.31 7.20
N ARG A 159 -2.77 3.39 6.48
CA ARG A 159 -3.19 4.67 7.09
C ARG A 159 -4.46 4.52 7.92
N VAL A 160 -5.42 3.73 7.46
CA VAL A 160 -6.69 3.56 8.18
C VAL A 160 -6.55 2.58 9.35
N TYR A 161 -5.94 1.41 9.13
CA TYR A 161 -5.83 0.39 10.18
C TYR A 161 -4.90 0.80 11.31
N PHE A 162 -3.81 1.49 11.00
CA PHE A 162 -2.85 1.93 12.01
C PHE A 162 -3.47 2.92 13.00
N VAL A 163 -4.24 3.90 12.51
CA VAL A 163 -4.92 4.90 13.36
C VAL A 163 -5.91 4.23 14.32
N ILE A 164 -6.65 3.22 13.82
CA ILE A 164 -7.62 2.47 14.63
C ILE A 164 -6.91 1.70 15.75
N ILE A 165 -5.86 0.94 15.42
CA ILE A 165 -5.13 0.13 16.41
C ILE A 165 -4.51 1.02 17.48
N LEU A 166 -3.89 2.14 17.10
CA LEU A 166 -3.24 3.01 18.07
C LEU A 166 -4.23 3.65 19.06
N HIS A 167 -5.41 4.06 18.58
CA HIS A 167 -6.45 4.60 19.45
C HIS A 167 -6.97 3.55 20.45
N LEU A 168 -7.14 2.30 20.00
CA LEU A 168 -7.61 1.22 20.86
C LEU A 168 -6.59 0.81 21.92
N THR A 169 -5.30 0.77 21.56
CA THR A 169 -4.23 0.48 22.52
C THR A 169 -4.13 1.59 23.56
N ASN A 170 -4.25 2.86 23.15
CA ASN A 170 -4.15 3.99 24.07
C ASN A 170 -5.32 4.05 25.07
N GLU A 171 -6.55 3.71 24.64
CA GLU A 171 -7.70 3.61 25.55
C GLU A 171 -7.55 2.48 26.58
N HIS A 172 -7.03 1.32 26.19
CA HIS A 172 -6.80 0.21 27.12
C HIS A 172 -5.74 0.55 28.17
N LEU A 173 -4.65 1.20 27.77
CA LEU A 173 -3.62 1.66 28.72
C LEU A 173 -4.17 2.71 29.70
N ARG A 174 -5.04 3.61 29.24
CA ARG A 174 -5.72 4.58 30.11
C ARG A 174 -6.67 3.94 31.12
N ARG A 175 -7.46 2.95 30.68
CA ARG A 175 -8.40 2.23 31.56
C ARG A 175 -7.68 1.36 32.60
N GLY A 176 -6.59 0.70 32.22
CA GLY A 176 -5.81 -0.12 33.15
C GLY A 176 -5.07 0.69 34.23
N ARG A 177 -4.76 1.97 33.96
CA ARG A 177 -4.11 2.86 34.95
C ARG A 177 -5.09 3.44 35.98
N GLY A 178 -6.36 3.65 35.61
CA GLY A 178 -7.39 4.18 36.52
C GLY A 178 -7.97 3.18 37.53
N THR A 179 -7.53 1.92 37.51
CA THR A 179 -7.95 0.87 38.45
C THR A 179 -6.90 0.56 39.54
N ILE A 180 -5.78 1.27 39.55
CA ILE A 180 -4.67 1.08 40.51
C ILE A 180 -4.53 2.28 41.47
N GLU A 181 -5.40 3.28 41.36
CA GLU A 181 -5.62 4.34 42.36
C GLU A 181 -6.91 4.08 43.15
#